data_AF-A0A969AUX3-F1
#
_entry.id   AF-A0A969AUX3-F1
#
_cell.length_a   1.000
_cell.length_b   1.000
_cell.length_c   1.000
_cell.angle_alpha   90.00
_cell.angle_beta   90.00
_cell.angle_gamma   90.00
#
_symmetry.space_group_name_H-M   'P 1'
#
loop_
_entity.id
_entity.type
_entity.pdbx_description
1 polymer ?
#
loop_
_entity_poly.entity_id
_entity_poly.type
_entity_poly.pdbx_seq_one_letter_code
_entity_poly.pdbx_strand_id
1 'polypeptide(L)'
;MVLLPLVIAFVLGFFMRLFRLPPMLGYLLAGFALHAMGIERNDTIEQISHLGILLLLFTIGLKLNIRSLIRKHVWRGGIGHMLTTVLIFSVVMGALSVLSISIFDQMTLQSIAIVAFALSFSSTVFAVKVLEEKGEMQSLQGKTAISILIIQDILAVAFLVFQR
;
A
#
# COMPACT_ATOMS: atom_id res chain seq x y z
N MET A 1 -14.08 20.57 -14.47
CA MET A 1 -14.43 19.78 -13.28
C MET A 1 -13.24 19.03 -12.66
N VAL A 2 -12.24 18.57 -13.43
CA VAL A 2 -11.08 17.80 -12.90
C VAL A 2 -10.04 18.65 -12.13
N LEU A 3 -9.97 19.96 -12.41
CA LEU A 3 -9.01 20.88 -11.79
C LEU A 3 -9.16 20.97 -10.26
N LEU A 4 -10.39 20.98 -9.75
CA LEU A 4 -10.64 21.14 -8.32
C LEU A 4 -10.07 19.96 -7.49
N PRO A 5 -10.35 18.69 -7.83
CA PRO A 5 -9.71 17.54 -7.19
C PRO A 5 -8.19 17.54 -7.27
N LEU A 6 -7.62 17.91 -8.42
CA LEU A 6 -6.16 18.00 -8.61
C LEU A 6 -5.53 19.05 -7.70
N VAL A 7 -6.15 20.23 -7.61
CA VAL A 7 -5.67 21.32 -6.74
C VAL A 7 -5.75 20.91 -5.27
N ILE A 8 -6.86 20.31 -4.83
CA ILE A 8 -7.01 19.86 -3.44
C ILE A 8 -5.99 18.77 -3.12
N ALA A 9 -5.82 17.78 -3.99
CA ALA A 9 -4.81 16.74 -3.83
C ALA A 9 -3.39 17.32 -3.78
N PHE A 10 -3.06 18.27 -4.67
CA PHE A 10 -1.76 18.94 -4.67
C PHE A 10 -1.51 19.71 -3.38
N VAL A 11 -2.48 20.53 -2.94
CA VAL A 11 -2.38 21.34 -1.73
C VAL A 11 -2.19 20.45 -0.50
N LEU A 12 -3.04 19.43 -0.31
CA LEU A 12 -2.93 18.54 0.84
C LEU A 12 -1.66 17.68 0.79
N GLY A 13 -1.26 17.20 -0.39
CA GLY A 13 0.02 16.49 -0.55
C GLY A 13 1.22 17.38 -0.24
N PHE A 14 1.18 18.65 -0.63
CA PHE A 14 2.19 19.65 -0.31
C PHE A 14 2.26 19.92 1.21
N PHE A 15 1.11 20.07 1.88
CA PHE A 15 1.06 20.20 3.34
C PHE A 15 1.67 18.98 4.04
N MET A 16 1.32 17.76 3.62
CA MET A 16 1.93 16.54 4.19
C MET A 16 3.45 16.56 4.02
N ARG A 17 3.95 17.00 2.87
CA ARG A 17 5.39 17.15 2.63
C ARG A 17 6.03 18.15 3.61
N LEU A 18 5.36 19.26 3.93
CA LEU A 18 5.85 20.25 4.90
C LEU A 18 6.01 19.64 6.30
N PHE A 19 5.10 18.76 6.70
CA PHE A 19 5.19 17.97 7.94
C PHE A 19 6.16 16.78 7.85
N ARG A 20 6.98 16.67 6.79
CA ARG A 20 7.87 15.54 6.50
C ARG A 20 7.15 14.19 6.34
N LEU A 21 5.86 14.22 6.06
CA LEU A 21 5.06 13.05 5.77
C LEU A 21 5.07 12.73 4.26
N PRO A 22 4.73 11.49 3.87
CA PRO A 22 4.55 11.13 2.46
C PRO A 22 3.37 11.89 1.82
N PRO A 23 3.53 12.47 0.63
CA PRO A 23 2.45 13.18 -0.06
C PRO A 23 1.19 12.34 -0.30
N MET A 24 1.34 11.01 -0.43
CA MET A 24 0.22 10.06 -0.63
C MET A 24 -0.84 10.16 0.46
N LEU A 25 -0.47 10.47 1.72
CA LEU A 25 -1.43 10.69 2.79
C LEU A 25 -2.33 11.89 2.49
N GLY A 26 -1.77 12.93 1.89
CA GLY A 26 -2.51 14.13 1.50
C GLY A 26 -3.45 13.87 0.33
N TYR A 27 -3.04 13.02 -0.62
CA TYR A 27 -3.91 12.58 -1.72
C TYR A 27 -5.09 11.75 -1.21
N LEU A 28 -4.87 10.89 -0.20
CA LEU A 28 -5.93 10.12 0.44
C LEU A 28 -6.92 11.02 1.19
N LEU A 29 -6.40 11.97 1.98
CA LEU A 29 -7.22 12.97 2.67
C LEU A 29 -8.02 13.83 1.69
N ALA A 30 -7.44 14.18 0.55
CA ALA A 30 -8.16 14.88 -0.52
C ALA A 30 -9.35 14.05 -1.02
N GLY A 31 -9.16 12.76 -1.25
CA GLY A 31 -10.24 11.84 -1.62
C GLY A 31 -11.38 11.82 -0.59
N PHE A 32 -11.06 11.68 0.70
CA PHE A 32 -12.07 11.71 1.77
C PHE A 32 -12.79 13.04 1.87
N ALA A 33 -12.05 14.16 1.78
CA ALA A 33 -12.63 15.50 1.83
C ALA A 33 -13.57 15.76 0.64
N LEU A 34 -13.14 15.42 -0.57
CA LEU A 34 -13.95 15.55 -1.78
C LEU A 34 -15.23 14.70 -1.70
N HIS A 35 -15.12 13.47 -1.20
CA HIS A 35 -16.26 12.59 -1.01
C HIS A 35 -17.25 13.15 0.04
N ALA A 36 -16.74 13.66 1.17
CA ALA A 36 -17.56 14.29 2.21
C ALA A 36 -18.26 15.56 1.71
N MET A 37 -17.70 16.25 0.70
CA MET A 37 -18.32 17.39 0.03
C MET A 37 -19.35 16.99 -1.04
N GLY A 38 -19.62 15.69 -1.23
CA GLY A 38 -20.57 15.19 -2.23
C GLY A 38 -20.04 15.20 -3.67
N ILE A 39 -18.73 15.34 -3.86
CA ILE A 39 -18.13 15.28 -5.19
C ILE A 39 -18.00 13.82 -5.59
N GLU A 40 -18.85 13.40 -6.54
CA GLU A 40 -18.88 12.03 -7.03
C GLU A 40 -17.72 11.70 -7.99
N ARG A 41 -17.54 10.39 -8.21
CA ARG A 41 -16.55 9.85 -9.14
C ARG A 41 -16.81 10.39 -10.54
N ASN A 42 -15.74 10.81 -11.20
CA ASN A 42 -15.79 11.30 -12.58
C ASN A 42 -15.01 10.34 -13.49
N ASP A 43 -15.59 9.95 -14.62
CA ASP A 43 -14.98 9.02 -15.59
C ASP A 43 -13.59 9.46 -16.05
N THR A 44 -13.38 10.78 -16.19
CA THR A 44 -12.06 11.33 -16.54
C THR A 44 -11.03 11.12 -15.42
N ILE A 45 -11.43 11.29 -14.16
CA ILE A 45 -10.55 11.03 -13.00
C ILE A 45 -10.20 9.54 -12.93
N GLU A 46 -11.17 8.68 -13.21
CA GLU A 46 -10.94 7.23 -13.28
C GLU A 46 -9.93 6.88 -14.38
N GLN A 47 -10.11 7.37 -15.60
CA GLN A 47 -9.15 7.15 -16.69
C GLN A 47 -7.75 7.66 -16.38
N ILE A 48 -7.64 8.87 -15.80
CA ILE A 48 -6.36 9.44 -15.37
C ILE A 48 -5.72 8.57 -14.27
N SER A 49 -6.52 8.05 -13.34
CA SER A 49 -6.02 7.15 -12.28
C SER A 49 -5.47 5.86 -12.84
N HIS A 50 -6.14 5.27 -13.84
CA HIS A 50 -5.66 4.07 -14.54
C HIS A 50 -4.35 4.32 -15.27
N LEU A 51 -4.23 5.44 -15.99
CA LEU A 51 -2.98 5.85 -16.63
C LEU A 51 -1.87 6.08 -15.61
N GLY A 52 -2.17 6.76 -14.50
CA GLY A 52 -1.21 7.01 -13.42
C GLY A 52 -0.69 5.73 -12.79
N ILE A 53 -1.58 4.78 -12.47
CA ILE A 53 -1.21 3.45 -11.95
C ILE A 53 -0.38 2.69 -12.98
N LEU A 54 -0.77 2.70 -14.26
CA LEU A 54 -0.04 2.01 -15.32
C LEU A 54 1.37 2.57 -15.49
N LEU A 55 1.52 3.90 -15.54
CA LEU A 55 2.82 4.55 -15.65
C LEU A 55 3.70 4.30 -14.40
N LEU A 56 3.10 4.29 -13.21
CA LEU A 56 3.78 3.97 -11.96
C LEU A 56 4.31 2.54 -11.97
N LEU A 57 3.44 1.55 -12.24
CA LEU A 57 3.81 0.14 -12.28
C LEU A 57 4.83 -0.15 -13.40
N PHE A 58 4.69 0.50 -14.55
CA PHE A 58 5.65 0.40 -15.64
C PHE A 58 7.03 0.95 -15.24
N THR A 59 7.07 2.12 -14.60
CA THR A 59 8.31 2.75 -14.12
C THR A 59 8.99 1.91 -13.04
N ILE A 60 8.22 1.34 -12.12
CA ILE A 60 8.73 0.39 -11.13
C ILE A 60 9.36 -0.79 -11.88
N GLY A 61 8.64 -1.39 -12.84
CA GLY A 61 9.09 -2.47 -13.71
C GLY A 61 10.43 -2.20 -14.39
N LEU A 62 10.62 -1.01 -14.97
CA LEU A 62 11.87 -0.61 -15.64
C LEU A 62 13.08 -0.54 -14.68
N LYS A 63 12.85 -0.28 -13.39
CA LYS A 63 13.91 -0.21 -12.38
C LYS A 63 14.19 -1.56 -11.71
N LEU A 64 13.44 -2.62 -12.04
CA LEU A 64 13.58 -3.93 -11.42
C LEU A 64 14.81 -4.69 -11.92
N ASN A 65 15.63 -5.18 -10.99
CA ASN A 65 16.62 -6.19 -11.29
C ASN A 65 16.05 -7.58 -10.96
N ILE A 66 15.58 -8.31 -11.98
CA ILE A 66 14.93 -9.63 -11.81
C ILE A 66 15.80 -10.61 -11.01
N ARG A 67 17.13 -10.60 -11.22
CA ARG A 67 18.06 -11.49 -10.49
C ARG A 67 18.01 -11.26 -8.98
N SER A 68 17.73 -10.02 -8.55
CA SER A 68 17.60 -9.69 -7.13
C SER A 68 16.37 -10.31 -6.48
N LEU A 69 15.28 -10.44 -7.24
CA LEU A 69 13.98 -10.95 -6.77
C LEU A 69 13.99 -12.47 -6.59
N ILE A 70 14.76 -13.21 -7.39
CA ILE A 70 14.77 -14.69 -7.33
C ILE A 70 15.53 -15.20 -6.09
N ARG A 71 16.25 -14.33 -5.37
CA ARG A 71 17.04 -14.74 -4.21
C ARG A 71 16.15 -15.25 -3.07
N LYS A 72 16.47 -16.46 -2.58
CA LYS A 72 15.69 -17.16 -1.53
C LYS A 72 15.42 -16.31 -0.29
N HIS A 73 16.39 -15.51 0.16
CA HIS A 73 16.22 -14.65 1.33
C HIS A 73 15.22 -13.51 1.13
N VAL A 74 15.00 -13.06 -0.12
CA VAL A 74 13.99 -12.04 -0.44
C VAL A 74 12.59 -12.65 -0.34
N TRP A 75 12.39 -13.83 -0.93
CA TRP A 75 11.13 -14.57 -0.80
C TRP A 75 10.83 -14.94 0.65
N ARG A 76 11.80 -15.47 1.38
CA ARG A 76 11.65 -15.80 2.81
C ARG A 76 11.32 -14.58 3.64
N GLY A 77 11.96 -13.44 3.39
CA GLY A 77 11.68 -12.18 4.09
C GLY A 77 10.29 -11.66 3.78
N GLY A 78 9.92 -11.58 2.49
CA GLY A 78 8.62 -11.05 2.05
C GLY A 78 7.44 -11.91 2.50
N ILE A 79 7.48 -13.22 2.20
CA ILE A 79 6.44 -14.16 2.62
C ILE A 79 6.42 -14.30 4.13
N GLY A 80 7.58 -14.42 4.77
CA GLY A 80 7.68 -14.54 6.22
C GLY A 80 7.03 -13.35 6.94
N HIS A 81 7.33 -12.13 6.49
CA HIS A 81 6.67 -10.93 7.00
C HIS A 81 5.16 -10.98 6.76
N MET A 82 4.71 -11.22 5.53
CA MET A 82 3.27 -11.24 5.21
C MET A 82 2.51 -12.28 6.06
N LEU A 83 2.99 -13.53 6.11
CA LEU A 83 2.35 -14.60 6.88
C LEU A 83 2.33 -14.30 8.39
N THR A 84 3.43 -13.78 8.92
CA THR A 84 3.50 -13.40 10.34
C THR A 84 2.50 -12.29 10.65
N THR A 85 2.42 -11.27 9.80
CA THR A 85 1.47 -10.17 9.97
C THR A 85 0.02 -10.63 9.84
N VAL A 86 -0.29 -11.48 8.86
CA VAL A 86 -1.63 -12.09 8.72
C VAL A 86 -1.99 -12.89 9.97
N LEU A 87 -1.07 -13.71 10.48
CA LEU A 87 -1.31 -14.55 11.64
C LEU A 87 -1.55 -13.70 12.89
N ILE A 88 -0.70 -12.69 13.12
CA ILE A 88 -0.85 -11.78 14.27
C ILE A 88 -2.19 -11.05 14.21
N PHE A 89 -2.53 -10.41 13.09
CA PHE A 89 -3.79 -9.68 12.98
C PHE A 89 -5.01 -10.60 13.03
N SER A 90 -4.93 -11.81 12.47
CA SER A 90 -6.01 -12.78 12.56
C SER A 90 -6.26 -13.22 14.00
N VAL A 91 -5.19 -13.50 14.76
CA VAL A 91 -5.29 -13.87 16.18
C VAL A 91 -5.86 -12.72 17.00
N VAL A 92 -5.36 -11.50 16.80
CA VAL A 92 -5.84 -10.31 17.50
C VAL A 92 -7.32 -10.07 17.20
N MET A 93 -7.71 -10.01 15.93
CA MET A 93 -9.11 -9.77 15.54
C MET A 93 -10.03 -10.91 15.98
N GLY A 94 -9.58 -12.16 15.89
CA GLY A 94 -10.33 -13.32 16.39
C GLY A 94 -10.57 -13.24 17.89
N ALA A 95 -9.55 -12.85 18.67
CA ALA A 95 -9.71 -12.64 20.12
C ALA A 95 -10.67 -11.49 20.43
N LEU A 96 -10.58 -10.36 19.72
CA LEU A 96 -11.50 -9.22 19.89
C LEU A 96 -12.95 -9.60 19.52
N SER A 97 -13.11 -10.47 18.52
CA SER A 97 -14.42 -10.97 18.11
C SER A 97 -15.06 -11.88 19.15
N VAL A 98 -14.28 -12.78 19.77
CA VAL A 98 -14.75 -13.64 20.88
C VAL A 98 -15.14 -12.81 22.12
N LEU A 99 -14.50 -11.66 22.33
CA LEU A 99 -14.82 -10.73 23.41
C LEU A 99 -16.02 -9.81 23.10
N SER A 100 -16.68 -9.98 21.95
CA SER A 100 -17.82 -9.16 21.49
C SER A 100 -17.58 -7.65 21.56
N ILE A 101 -16.35 -7.22 21.22
CA ILE A 101 -16.04 -5.79 21.10
C ILE A 101 -16.71 -5.26 19.84
N SER A 102 -17.60 -4.28 19.99
CA SER A 102 -18.53 -3.74 18.98
C SER A 102 -18.16 -3.96 17.50
N ILE A 103 -17.07 -3.35 17.01
CA ILE A 103 -16.69 -3.35 15.58
C ILE A 103 -16.22 -4.74 15.10
N PHE A 104 -15.81 -5.60 16.03
CA PHE A 104 -15.29 -6.95 15.77
C PHE A 104 -16.32 -8.05 16.10
N ASP A 105 -17.49 -7.70 16.65
CA ASP A 105 -18.51 -8.69 16.97
C ASP A 105 -18.98 -9.40 15.69
N GLN A 106 -19.12 -10.73 15.78
CA GLN A 106 -19.60 -11.58 14.69
C GLN A 106 -18.80 -11.54 13.38
N MET A 107 -17.53 -11.12 13.41
CA MET A 107 -16.66 -11.23 12.24
C MET A 107 -16.45 -12.69 11.84
N THR A 108 -16.76 -13.02 10.59
CA THR A 108 -16.49 -14.35 10.03
C THR A 108 -14.98 -14.57 9.87
N LEU A 109 -14.54 -15.83 9.90
CA LEU A 109 -13.13 -16.19 9.67
C LEU A 109 -12.62 -15.66 8.31
N GLN A 110 -13.48 -15.66 7.29
CA GLN A 110 -13.18 -15.10 5.98
C GLN A 110 -12.94 -13.58 6.04
N SER A 111 -13.78 -12.84 6.77
CA SER A 111 -13.63 -11.38 6.93
C SER A 111 -12.33 -11.04 7.67
N ILE A 112 -12.04 -11.78 8.74
CA ILE A 112 -10.78 -11.64 9.50
C ILE A 112 -9.58 -11.90 8.59
N ALA A 113 -9.60 -12.99 7.82
CA ALA A 113 -8.50 -13.35 6.92
C ALA A 113 -8.27 -12.29 5.83
N ILE A 114 -9.34 -11.74 5.22
CA ILE A 114 -9.23 -10.70 4.19
C ILE A 114 -8.66 -9.41 4.78
N VAL A 115 -9.14 -8.98 5.95
CA VAL A 115 -8.63 -7.76 6.61
C VAL A 115 -7.19 -7.94 7.07
N ALA A 116 -6.86 -9.06 7.71
CA ALA A 116 -5.50 -9.37 8.13
C ALA A 116 -4.53 -9.44 6.94
N PHE A 117 -4.98 -9.98 5.79
CA PHE A 117 -4.22 -9.96 4.54
C PHE A 117 -4.01 -8.54 4.02
N ALA A 118 -5.05 -7.71 3.99
CA ALA A 118 -4.93 -6.30 3.59
C ALA A 118 -3.95 -5.53 4.48
N LEU A 119 -3.92 -5.81 5.79
CA LEU A 119 -2.98 -5.21 6.75
C LEU A 119 -1.55 -5.76 6.64
N SER A 120 -1.33 -6.85 5.91
CA SER A 120 0.00 -7.44 5.71
C SER A 120 0.87 -6.69 4.70
N PHE A 121 0.27 -5.79 3.93
CA PHE A 121 0.95 -5.00 2.90
C PHE A 121 1.86 -3.94 3.50
N SER A 122 3.04 -3.78 2.89
CA SER A 122 4.00 -2.74 3.26
C SER A 122 3.91 -1.56 2.30
N SER A 123 4.15 -0.34 2.79
CA SER A 123 4.19 0.84 1.92
C SER A 123 5.54 0.97 1.23
N THR A 124 5.61 0.57 -0.06
CA THR A 124 6.85 0.60 -0.84
C THR A 124 7.36 2.02 -1.07
N VAL A 125 6.47 2.95 -1.42
CA VAL A 125 6.78 4.39 -1.59
C VAL A 125 7.38 4.98 -0.32
N PHE A 126 6.83 4.67 0.84
CA PHE A 126 7.35 5.19 2.11
C PHE A 126 8.74 4.63 2.41
N ALA A 127 8.92 3.31 2.33
CA ALA A 127 10.19 2.68 2.63
C ALA A 127 11.30 3.12 1.66
N VAL A 128 11.00 3.26 0.36
CA VAL A 128 11.94 3.80 -0.63
C VAL A 128 12.35 5.23 -0.28
N LYS A 129 11.40 6.09 0.09
CA LYS A 129 11.70 7.47 0.48
C LYS A 129 12.58 7.54 1.72
N VAL A 130 12.32 6.71 2.73
CA VAL A 130 13.16 6.65 3.95
C VAL A 130 14.58 6.18 3.63
N LEU A 131 14.74 5.18 2.76
CA LEU A 131 16.07 4.72 2.32
C LEU A 131 16.80 5.78 1.48
N GLU A 132 16.08 6.54 0.67
CA GLU A 132 16.61 7.66 -0.11
C GLU A 132 17.07 8.80 0.79
N GLU A 133 16.26 9.22 1.77
CA GLU A 133 16.60 10.25 2.75
C GLU A 133 17.83 9.89 3.61
N LYS A 134 18.04 8.59 3.84
CA LYS A 134 19.23 8.07 4.53
C LYS A 134 20.44 7.85 3.62
N GLY A 135 20.29 7.98 2.30
CA GLY A 135 21.34 7.63 1.33
C GLY A 135 21.66 6.12 1.25
N GLU A 136 20.77 5.27 1.77
CA GLU A 136 20.98 3.82 1.91
C GLU A 136 20.45 3.00 0.72
N MET A 137 19.89 3.64 -0.30
CA MET A 137 19.32 2.99 -1.50
C MET A 137 20.28 1.99 -2.16
N GLN A 138 21.59 2.28 -2.16
CA GLN A 138 22.60 1.44 -2.80
C GLN A 138 23.22 0.39 -1.87
N SER A 139 22.91 0.43 -0.57
CA SER A 139 23.39 -0.53 0.41
C SER A 139 22.83 -1.93 0.14
N LEU A 140 23.49 -2.97 0.69
CA LEU A 140 23.01 -4.34 0.58
C LEU A 140 21.63 -4.50 1.21
N GLN A 141 21.41 -3.86 2.36
CA GLN A 141 20.17 -3.87 3.11
C GLN A 141 19.06 -3.14 2.34
N GLY A 142 19.36 -1.95 1.79
CA GLY A 142 18.42 -1.17 0.98
C GLY A 142 17.98 -1.92 -0.28
N LYS A 143 18.93 -2.50 -1.03
CA LYS A 143 18.61 -3.34 -2.19
C LYS A 143 17.76 -4.55 -1.83
N THR A 144 18.04 -5.18 -0.69
CA THR A 144 17.28 -6.34 -0.20
C THR A 144 15.87 -5.95 0.24
N ALA A 145 15.72 -4.84 0.99
CA ALA A 145 14.44 -4.32 1.43
C ALA A 145 13.55 -3.97 0.23
N ILE A 146 14.08 -3.24 -0.76
CA ILE A 146 13.36 -2.90 -1.99
C ILE A 146 12.92 -4.17 -2.72
N SER A 147 13.81 -5.17 -2.85
CA SER A 147 13.46 -6.45 -3.47
C SER A 147 12.32 -7.17 -2.75
N ILE A 148 12.30 -7.12 -1.41
CA ILE A 148 11.23 -7.72 -0.59
C ILE A 148 9.91 -7.00 -0.84
N LEU A 149 9.93 -5.67 -0.81
CA LEU A 149 8.76 -4.82 -1.03
C LEU A 149 8.13 -5.07 -2.41
N ILE A 150 8.95 -5.21 -3.45
CA ILE A 150 8.47 -5.51 -4.81
C ILE A 150 7.79 -6.89 -4.87
N ILE A 151 8.36 -7.92 -4.22
CA ILE A 151 7.72 -9.24 -4.17
C ILE A 151 6.38 -9.17 -3.46
N GLN A 152 6.29 -8.42 -2.36
CA GLN A 152 5.03 -8.23 -1.63
C GLN A 152 3.97 -7.57 -2.51
N ASP A 153 4.32 -6.54 -3.28
CA ASP A 153 3.41 -5.88 -4.22
C ASP A 153 2.94 -6.85 -5.33
N ILE A 154 3.83 -7.68 -5.89
CA ILE A 154 3.46 -8.68 -6.90
C ILE A 154 2.49 -9.72 -6.33
N LEU A 155 2.76 -10.22 -5.12
CA LEU A 155 1.89 -11.19 -4.45
C LEU A 155 0.52 -10.58 -4.13
N ALA A 156 0.48 -9.31 -3.73
CA ALA A 156 -0.74 -8.58 -3.46
C ALA A 156 -1.60 -8.41 -4.72
N VAL A 157 -0.99 -7.99 -5.85
CA VAL A 157 -1.70 -7.87 -7.13
C VAL A 157 -2.23 -9.23 -7.58
N ALA A 158 -1.43 -10.29 -7.48
CA ALA A 158 -1.87 -11.64 -7.80
C ALA A 158 -3.10 -12.04 -6.98
N PHE A 159 -3.07 -11.84 -5.65
CA PHE A 159 -4.21 -12.10 -4.78
C PHE A 159 -5.46 -11.32 -5.20
N LEU A 160 -5.35 -10.01 -5.46
CA LEU A 160 -6.48 -9.18 -5.85
C LEU A 160 -7.12 -9.63 -7.17
N VAL A 161 -6.32 -10.12 -8.12
CA VAL A 161 -6.82 -10.67 -9.38
C VAL A 161 -7.56 -11.98 -9.16
N PHE A 162 -7.06 -12.87 -8.29
CA PHE A 162 -7.70 -14.14 -7.97
C PHE A 162 -8.90 -14.04 -7.03
N GLN A 163 -9.05 -12.92 -6.31
CA GLN A 163 -10.20 -12.67 -5.43
C GLN A 163 -11.44 -12.19 -6.19
N ARG A 164 -11.27 -11.67 -7.41
CA ARG A 164 -12.38 -11.33 -8.32
C ARG A 164 -12.98 -12.59 -8.95
#